data_AF-A0A343TKE3-F1
#
_entry.id   AF-A0A343TKE3-F1
#
_cell.length_a   1.000
_cell.length_b   1.000
_cell.length_c   1.000
_cell.angle_alpha   90.00
_cell.angle_beta   90.00
_cell.angle_gamma   90.00
#
_symmetry.space_group_name_H-M   'P 1'
#
loop_
_entity.id
_entity.type
_entity.pdbx_description
1 polymer ?
#
loop_
_entity_poly.entity_id
_entity_poly.type
_entity_poly.pdbx_seq_one_letter_code
_entity_poly.pdbx_strand_id
1 'polypeptide(L)'
;MYVHATAALSIFFLYLTGLPLTFSEHLGWLFAIFGYGNVVLLHIIAGVALILVGVYYVSYLLLGVLSGRAGIPALPTLEDAREAVQYGKYLGGRAKKPEADKYGWLQKAEVGVIVTELTLISLTGLLLWYRGLFVSPEFRAILGGHEPLADFLLLIARDIHLIFALTFLMGIAFHLYIANVKEKYPFNETMFSGDVSAERAAHHWPAWARKKLGELPGHVETAAPAKKTLAGVTFALLLFFAVVVTATLFAAVFSPLPTRDYLVAVSGDVLTQGVTGVVYFLGLNAAVLMVIGGSAAIIYGISKRLRGEYDV
;
A
#
# COMPACT_ATOMS: atom_id res chain seq x y z
N MET A 1 9.58 6.75 -16.35
CA MET A 1 8.31 7.16 -17.00
C MET A 1 7.49 5.94 -17.45
N TYR A 2 7.80 5.27 -18.56
CA TYR A 2 6.90 4.28 -19.18
C TYR A 2 6.46 3.15 -18.24
N VAL A 3 7.40 2.55 -17.52
CA VAL A 3 7.10 1.45 -16.59
C VAL A 3 6.16 1.89 -15.46
N HIS A 4 6.35 3.10 -14.93
CA HIS A 4 5.45 3.65 -13.92
C HIS A 4 4.05 3.96 -14.50
N ALA A 5 3.98 4.49 -15.72
CA ALA A 5 2.70 4.72 -16.38
C ALA A 5 1.94 3.41 -16.62
N THR A 6 2.64 2.35 -17.03
CA THR A 6 2.09 1.00 -17.12
C THR A 6 1.59 0.52 -15.76
N ALA A 7 2.36 0.71 -14.69
CA ALA A 7 1.94 0.37 -13.32
C ALA A 7 0.62 1.05 -12.95
N ALA A 8 0.54 2.37 -13.14
CA ALA A 8 -0.65 3.16 -12.81
C ALA A 8 -1.87 2.71 -13.62
N LEU A 9 -1.69 2.43 -14.92
CA LEU A 9 -2.77 1.96 -15.79
C LEU A 9 -3.24 0.55 -15.41
N SER A 10 -2.31 -0.36 -15.11
CA SER A 10 -2.63 -1.69 -14.60
C SER A 10 -3.42 -1.63 -13.30
N ILE A 11 -2.99 -0.80 -12.34
CA ILE A 11 -3.67 -0.60 -11.06
C ILE A 11 -5.09 -0.07 -11.30
N PHE A 12 -5.26 0.92 -12.17
CA PHE A 12 -6.58 1.44 -12.53
C PHE A 12 -7.51 0.32 -13.05
N PHE A 13 -7.05 -0.47 -14.02
CA PHE A 13 -7.87 -1.56 -14.58
C PHE A 13 -8.12 -2.68 -13.57
N LEU A 14 -7.17 -3.00 -12.71
CA LEU A 14 -7.35 -3.97 -11.62
C LEU A 14 -8.46 -3.55 -10.67
N TYR A 15 -8.54 -2.28 -10.27
CA TYR A 15 -9.65 -1.80 -9.44
C TYR A 15 -10.96 -1.67 -10.21
N LEU A 16 -10.91 -1.20 -11.45
CA LEU A 16 -12.09 -1.07 -12.32
C LEU A 16 -12.78 -2.43 -12.53
N THR A 17 -12.01 -3.51 -12.57
CA THR A 17 -12.52 -4.87 -12.77
C THR A 17 -12.69 -5.66 -11.47
N GLY A 18 -11.80 -5.48 -10.49
CA GLY A 18 -11.78 -6.23 -9.23
C GLY A 18 -12.87 -5.81 -8.23
N LEU A 19 -13.20 -4.51 -8.17
CA LEU A 19 -14.29 -4.03 -7.30
C LEU A 19 -15.65 -4.63 -7.73
N PRO A 20 -16.03 -4.66 -9.02
CA PRO A 20 -17.23 -5.36 -9.48
C PRO A 20 -17.23 -6.87 -9.21
N LEU A 21 -16.07 -7.54 -9.35
CA LEU A 21 -15.94 -8.96 -9.07
C LEU A 21 -16.20 -9.29 -7.60
N THR A 22 -15.83 -8.39 -6.69
CA THR A 22 -16.03 -8.55 -5.25
C THR A 22 -17.42 -8.08 -4.81
N PHE A 23 -17.81 -6.88 -5.21
CA PHE A 23 -19.04 -6.20 -4.78
C PHE A 23 -20.09 -6.21 -5.89
N SER A 24 -20.35 -7.40 -6.45
CA SER A 24 -21.22 -7.59 -7.62
C SER A 24 -22.65 -7.10 -7.39
N GLU A 25 -23.15 -7.14 -6.15
CA GLU A 25 -24.47 -6.61 -5.79
C GLU A 25 -24.60 -5.10 -6.07
N HIS A 26 -23.51 -4.34 -5.91
CA HIS A 26 -23.51 -2.88 -6.07
C HIS A 26 -22.90 -2.44 -7.40
N LEU A 27 -21.90 -3.18 -7.90
CA LEU A 27 -21.08 -2.80 -9.04
C LEU A 27 -21.21 -3.76 -10.23
N GLY A 28 -22.07 -4.79 -10.13
CA GLY A 28 -22.26 -5.81 -11.17
C GLY A 28 -22.90 -5.28 -12.46
N TRP A 29 -23.39 -4.05 -12.48
CA TRP A 29 -23.86 -3.39 -13.71
C TRP A 29 -22.76 -3.33 -14.79
N LEU A 30 -21.49 -3.33 -14.40
CA LEU A 30 -20.36 -3.41 -15.34
C LEU A 30 -20.35 -4.72 -16.13
N PHE A 31 -20.86 -5.82 -15.57
CA PHE A 31 -20.97 -7.10 -16.29
C PHE A 31 -22.02 -7.04 -17.41
N ALA A 32 -23.06 -6.22 -17.28
CA ALA A 32 -24.07 -6.05 -18.32
C ALA A 32 -23.52 -5.26 -19.52
N ILE A 33 -22.57 -4.34 -19.29
CA ILE A 33 -21.96 -3.51 -20.34
C ILE A 33 -20.81 -4.25 -21.02
N PHE A 34 -19.91 -4.82 -20.24
CA PHE A 34 -18.66 -5.38 -20.76
C PHE A 34 -18.68 -6.90 -20.89
N GLY A 35 -19.60 -7.59 -20.20
CA GLY A 35 -19.63 -9.05 -20.09
C GLY A 35 -18.70 -9.55 -18.98
N TYR A 36 -19.22 -10.45 -18.13
CA TYR A 36 -18.47 -11.01 -16.99
C TYR A 36 -17.10 -11.59 -17.42
N GLY A 37 -17.08 -12.40 -18.49
CA GLY A 37 -15.85 -13.01 -19.00
C GLY A 37 -14.79 -11.99 -19.43
N ASN A 38 -15.21 -10.88 -20.05
CA ASN A 38 -14.29 -9.82 -20.46
C ASN A 38 -13.75 -9.04 -19.26
N VAL A 39 -14.58 -8.81 -18.22
CA VAL A 39 -14.13 -8.17 -16.98
C VAL A 39 -13.07 -9.03 -16.28
N VAL A 40 -13.30 -10.34 -16.18
CA VAL A 40 -12.32 -11.29 -15.63
C VAL A 40 -11.05 -11.31 -16.46
N LEU A 41 -11.17 -11.39 -17.79
CA LEU A 41 -10.02 -11.40 -18.70
C LEU A 41 -9.18 -10.11 -18.57
N LEU A 42 -9.84 -8.95 -18.52
CA LEU A 42 -9.17 -7.67 -18.36
C LEU A 42 -8.47 -7.55 -17.00
N HIS A 43 -9.08 -8.08 -15.93
CA HIS A 43 -8.44 -8.15 -14.60
C HIS A 43 -7.14 -8.96 -14.65
N ILE A 44 -7.18 -10.13 -15.30
CA ILE A 44 -6.02 -11.00 -15.48
C ILE A 44 -4.93 -10.31 -16.31
N ILE A 45 -5.28 -9.71 -17.46
CA ILE A 45 -4.30 -8.99 -18.30
C ILE A 45 -3.64 -7.85 -17.53
N ALA A 46 -4.42 -7.05 -16.79
CA ALA A 46 -3.91 -5.97 -15.96
C ALA A 46 -2.98 -6.49 -14.85
N GLY A 47 -3.34 -7.63 -14.23
CA GLY A 47 -2.53 -8.31 -13.22
C GLY A 47 -1.20 -8.82 -13.78
N VAL A 48 -1.20 -9.49 -14.94
CA VAL A 48 0.02 -9.93 -15.63
C VAL A 48 0.91 -8.74 -15.95
N ALA A 49 0.34 -7.65 -16.48
CA ALA A 49 1.10 -6.43 -16.76
C ALA A 49 1.73 -5.83 -15.49
N LEU A 50 1.01 -5.82 -14.35
CA LEU A 50 1.54 -5.34 -13.07
C LEU A 50 2.66 -6.24 -12.53
N ILE A 51 2.54 -7.56 -12.67
CA ILE A 51 3.59 -8.52 -12.31
C ILE A 51 4.84 -8.28 -13.16
N LEU A 52 4.71 -8.08 -14.47
CA LEU A 52 5.83 -7.77 -15.36
C LEU A 52 6.52 -6.45 -15.00
N VAL A 53 5.77 -5.44 -14.57
CA VAL A 53 6.32 -4.20 -14.00
C VAL A 53 7.14 -4.49 -12.74
N GLY A 54 6.64 -5.34 -11.84
CA GLY A 54 7.38 -5.79 -10.65
C GLY A 54 8.69 -6.50 -11.01
N VAL A 55 8.64 -7.44 -11.96
CA VAL A 55 9.82 -8.15 -12.48
C VAL A 55 10.84 -7.17 -13.09
N TYR A 56 10.38 -6.17 -13.85
CA TYR A 56 11.25 -5.13 -14.38
C TYR A 56 11.97 -4.39 -13.26
N TYR A 57 11.27 -3.93 -12.22
CA TYR A 57 11.90 -3.21 -11.12
C TYR A 57 12.88 -4.10 -10.36
N VAL A 58 12.51 -5.33 -10.00
CA VAL A 58 13.43 -6.27 -9.34
C VAL A 58 14.69 -6.49 -10.18
N SER A 59 14.54 -6.71 -11.48
CA SER A 59 15.66 -6.89 -12.41
C SER A 59 16.53 -5.63 -12.51
N TYR A 60 15.92 -4.45 -12.59
CA TYR A 60 16.61 -3.17 -12.62
C TYR A 60 17.45 -2.96 -11.35
N LEU A 61 16.88 -3.26 -10.18
CA LEU A 61 17.58 -3.16 -8.90
C LEU A 61 18.74 -4.16 -8.81
N LEU A 62 18.50 -5.43 -9.17
CA LEU A 62 19.54 -6.47 -9.18
C LEU A 62 20.71 -6.10 -10.09
N LEU A 63 20.43 -5.69 -11.33
CA LEU A 63 21.47 -5.25 -12.28
C LEU A 63 22.20 -4.00 -11.78
N GLY A 64 21.52 -3.07 -11.12
CA GLY A 64 22.13 -1.90 -10.48
C GLY A 64 23.14 -2.28 -9.40
N VAL A 65 22.80 -3.26 -8.55
CA VAL A 65 23.70 -3.80 -7.53
C VAL A 65 24.87 -4.55 -8.18
N LEU A 66 24.59 -5.46 -9.12
CA LEU A 66 25.63 -6.27 -9.79
C LEU A 66 26.63 -5.44 -10.60
N SER A 67 26.19 -4.31 -11.17
CA SER A 67 27.04 -3.40 -11.93
C SER A 67 27.87 -2.45 -11.06
N GLY A 68 27.81 -2.56 -9.73
CA GLY A 68 28.56 -1.69 -8.81
C GLY A 68 28.07 -0.24 -8.78
N ARG A 69 26.93 0.08 -9.41
CA ARG A 69 26.27 1.40 -9.36
C ARG A 69 25.49 1.58 -8.05
N ALA A 70 25.99 0.99 -6.97
CA ALA A 70 25.28 0.79 -5.72
C ALA A 70 24.83 2.11 -5.10
N GLY A 71 23.52 2.27 -5.05
CA GLY A 71 22.84 3.43 -4.52
C GLY A 71 21.44 3.46 -5.12
N ILE A 72 20.60 2.47 -4.79
CA ILE A 72 19.17 2.57 -5.05
C ILE A 72 18.65 3.50 -3.97
N PRO A 73 18.37 4.78 -4.27
CA PRO A 73 18.15 5.77 -3.21
C PRO A 73 16.82 5.52 -2.48
N ALA A 74 15.96 4.66 -3.04
CA ALA A 74 14.67 4.28 -2.46
C ALA A 74 14.76 3.12 -1.45
N LEU A 75 15.88 2.38 -1.38
CA LEU A 75 16.01 1.29 -0.39
C LEU A 75 16.23 1.87 1.02
N PRO A 76 15.56 1.31 2.05
CA PRO A 76 15.73 1.75 3.41
C PRO A 76 17.14 1.43 3.94
N THR A 77 17.70 2.34 4.71
CA THR A 77 19.00 2.24 5.40
C THR A 77 18.80 2.50 6.91
N LEU A 78 19.85 2.23 7.71
CA LEU A 78 19.83 2.57 9.14
C LEU A 78 19.71 4.09 9.40
N GLU A 79 20.06 4.92 8.42
CA GLU A 79 19.90 6.38 8.51
C GLU A 79 18.42 6.78 8.48
N ASP A 80 17.59 6.05 7.74
CA ASP A 80 16.14 6.31 7.67
C ASP A 80 15.46 6.12 9.03
N ALA A 81 15.93 5.18 9.85
CA ALA A 81 15.44 5.02 11.22
C ALA A 81 15.77 6.24 12.09
N ARG A 82 16.96 6.83 11.92
CA ARG A 82 17.34 8.08 12.61
C ARG A 82 16.52 9.25 12.11
N GLU A 83 16.31 9.33 10.79
CA GLU A 83 15.46 10.35 10.16
C GLU A 83 14.01 10.26 10.66
N ALA A 84 13.45 9.05 10.77
CA ALA A 84 12.11 8.80 11.30
C ALA A 84 11.98 9.26 12.78
N VAL A 85 12.96 8.93 13.62
CA VAL A 85 13.00 9.39 15.03
C VAL A 85 13.10 10.92 15.10
N GLN A 86 13.96 11.53 14.29
CA GLN A 86 14.07 12.99 14.22
C GLN A 86 12.78 13.63 13.72
N TYR A 87 12.13 13.05 12.71
CA TYR A 87 10.84 13.49 12.21
C TYR A 87 9.77 13.41 13.30
N GLY A 88 9.75 12.35 14.10
CA GLY A 88 8.89 12.24 15.28
C GLY A 88 9.15 13.34 16.31
N LYS A 89 10.41 13.65 16.60
CA LYS A 89 10.78 14.78 17.47
C LYS A 89 10.36 16.13 16.89
N TYR A 90 10.48 16.31 15.58
CA TYR A 90 10.02 17.51 14.87
C TYR A 90 8.51 17.68 14.98
N LEU A 91 7.73 16.61 14.75
CA LEU A 91 6.29 16.60 15.03
C LEU A 91 6.01 16.86 16.51
N GLY A 92 6.89 16.46 17.43
CA GLY A 92 6.79 16.81 18.84
C GLY A 92 7.11 18.27 19.19
N GLY A 93 7.63 19.07 18.24
CA GLY A 93 8.17 20.41 18.48
C GLY A 93 9.53 20.42 19.20
N ARG A 94 10.24 19.28 19.20
CA ARG A 94 11.50 19.06 19.95
C ARG A 94 12.74 18.99 19.06
N ALA A 95 12.58 19.09 17.74
CA ALA A 95 13.68 19.07 16.78
C ALA A 95 13.30 19.85 15.51
N LYS A 96 14.30 20.19 14.69
CA LYS A 96 14.08 20.69 13.33
C LYS A 96 13.69 19.54 12.41
N LYS A 97 12.90 19.84 11.37
CA LYS A 97 12.54 18.89 10.32
C LYS A 97 13.82 18.28 9.72
N PRO A 98 13.92 16.95 9.59
CA PRO A 98 15.08 16.35 8.94
C PRO A 98 15.18 16.80 7.49
N GLU A 99 16.42 16.98 7.03
CA GLU A 99 16.71 17.32 5.65
C GLU A 99 16.68 16.03 4.81
N ALA A 100 15.67 15.91 3.95
CA ALA A 100 15.55 14.75 3.09
C ALA A 100 16.67 14.73 2.02
N ASP A 101 17.26 13.56 1.81
CA ASP A 101 18.01 13.25 0.59
C ASP A 101 17.00 13.05 -0.58
N LYS A 102 17.41 12.44 -1.69
CA LYS A 102 16.57 12.26 -2.89
C LYS A 102 15.19 11.68 -2.56
N TYR A 103 15.15 10.77 -1.60
CA TYR A 103 13.92 10.29 -0.97
C TYR A 103 14.07 10.40 0.54
N GLY A 104 13.09 11.01 1.21
CA GLY A 104 13.02 11.02 2.68
C GLY A 104 12.51 9.69 3.23
N TRP A 105 12.65 9.47 4.54
CA TRP A 105 12.26 8.21 5.19
C TRP A 105 10.81 7.80 4.91
N LEU A 106 9.88 8.77 4.86
CA LEU A 106 8.45 8.51 4.61
C LEU A 106 8.21 7.98 3.19
N GLN A 107 8.91 8.53 2.19
CA GLN A 107 8.80 8.07 0.79
C GLN A 107 9.38 6.66 0.64
N LYS A 108 10.51 6.36 1.31
CA LYS A 108 11.08 5.00 1.31
C LYS A 108 10.18 3.99 2.04
N ALA A 109 9.58 4.39 3.15
CA ALA A 109 8.60 3.58 3.86
C ALA A 109 7.37 3.29 2.98
N GLU A 110 6.86 4.29 2.26
CA GLU A 110 5.78 4.13 1.28
C GLU A 110 6.15 3.13 0.17
N VAL A 111 7.36 3.23 -0.39
CA VAL A 111 7.86 2.24 -1.36
C VAL A 111 7.90 0.83 -0.76
N GLY A 112 8.35 0.68 0.47
CA GLY A 112 8.37 -0.61 1.17
C GLY A 112 6.98 -1.21 1.36
N VAL A 113 6.00 -0.39 1.75
CA VAL A 113 4.59 -0.80 1.86
C VAL A 113 4.04 -1.22 0.50
N ILE A 114 4.18 -0.38 -0.52
CA ILE A 114 3.70 -0.66 -1.88
C ILE A 114 4.31 -1.95 -2.44
N VAL A 115 5.62 -2.17 -2.27
CA VAL A 115 6.28 -3.40 -2.72
C VAL A 115 5.72 -4.63 -2.00
N THR A 116 5.48 -4.53 -0.70
CA THR A 116 4.91 -5.62 0.10
C THR A 116 3.48 -5.94 -0.35
N GLU A 117 2.63 -4.92 -0.47
CA GLU A 117 1.25 -5.07 -0.91
C GLU A 117 1.16 -5.63 -2.33
N LEU A 118 1.94 -5.07 -3.28
CA LEU A 118 2.01 -5.56 -4.65
C LEU A 118 2.45 -7.03 -4.73
N THR A 119 3.42 -7.43 -3.90
CA THR A 119 3.86 -8.83 -3.84
C THR A 119 2.74 -9.74 -3.36
N LEU A 120 2.06 -9.37 -2.28
CA LEU A 120 1.00 -10.18 -1.68
C LEU A 120 -0.24 -10.28 -2.59
N ILE A 121 -0.68 -9.18 -3.21
CA ILE A 121 -1.79 -9.23 -4.17
C ILE A 121 -1.42 -10.02 -5.43
N SER A 122 -0.17 -9.94 -5.88
CA SER A 122 0.29 -10.70 -7.06
C SER A 122 0.29 -12.20 -6.78
N LEU A 123 0.84 -12.60 -5.63
CA LEU A 123 0.88 -14.01 -5.22
C LEU A 123 -0.53 -14.58 -5.03
N THR A 124 -1.38 -13.87 -4.29
CA THR A 124 -2.77 -14.32 -4.08
C THR A 124 -3.59 -14.28 -5.36
N GLY A 125 -3.39 -13.29 -6.24
CA GLY A 125 -4.04 -13.22 -7.54
C GLY A 125 -3.65 -14.38 -8.46
N LEU A 126 -2.37 -14.78 -8.47
CA LEU A 126 -1.91 -15.97 -9.18
C LEU A 126 -2.57 -17.25 -8.61
N LEU A 127 -2.65 -17.40 -7.29
CA LEU A 127 -3.33 -18.54 -6.66
C LEU A 127 -4.80 -18.62 -7.06
N LEU A 128 -5.50 -17.49 -7.13
CA LEU A 128 -6.90 -17.42 -7.55
C LEU A 128 -7.08 -17.68 -9.06
N TRP A 129 -6.16 -17.18 -9.89
CA TRP A 129 -6.18 -17.43 -11.33
C TRP A 129 -5.97 -18.92 -11.63
N TYR A 130 -5.01 -19.54 -10.95
CA TYR A 130 -4.75 -20.98 -11.00
C TYR A 130 -5.53 -21.75 -9.94
N ARG A 131 -6.82 -21.44 -9.73
CA ARG A 131 -7.70 -22.18 -8.81
C ARG A 131 -7.71 -23.70 -9.06
N GLY A 132 -7.39 -24.12 -10.29
CA GLY A 132 -7.12 -25.50 -10.69
C GLY A 132 -6.13 -26.22 -9.77
N LEU A 133 -5.15 -25.52 -9.19
CA LEU A 133 -4.22 -26.06 -8.21
C LEU A 133 -4.94 -26.61 -6.98
N PHE A 134 -5.88 -25.86 -6.39
CA PHE A 134 -6.60 -26.24 -5.18
C PHE A 134 -7.59 -27.39 -5.40
N VAL A 135 -8.11 -27.51 -6.63
CA VAL A 135 -9.03 -28.59 -7.02
C VAL A 135 -8.32 -29.78 -7.69
N SER A 136 -6.99 -29.72 -7.87
CA SER A 136 -6.23 -30.78 -8.52
C SER A 136 -6.13 -32.02 -7.63
N PRO A 137 -6.26 -33.24 -8.19
CA PRO A 137 -6.10 -34.48 -7.44
C PRO A 137 -4.73 -34.59 -6.74
N GLU A 138 -3.67 -34.11 -7.39
CA GLU A 138 -2.30 -34.16 -6.88
C GLU A 138 -2.14 -33.29 -5.63
N PHE A 139 -2.65 -32.06 -5.66
CA PHE A 139 -2.58 -31.16 -4.51
C PHE A 139 -3.47 -31.65 -3.35
N ARG A 140 -4.67 -32.14 -3.66
CA ARG A 140 -5.57 -32.74 -2.65
C ARG A 140 -4.95 -33.99 -2.02
N ALA A 141 -4.20 -34.79 -2.79
CA ALA A 141 -3.47 -35.94 -2.27
C ALA A 141 -2.31 -35.53 -1.34
N ILE A 142 -1.57 -34.45 -1.64
CA ILE A 142 -0.55 -33.88 -0.73
C ILE A 142 -1.19 -33.48 0.61
N LEU A 143 -2.42 -32.96 0.57
CA LEU A 143 -3.20 -32.61 1.76
C LEU A 143 -3.88 -33.83 2.40
N GLY A 144 -3.49 -35.06 2.08
CA GLY A 144 -4.04 -36.28 2.68
C GLY A 144 -5.48 -36.60 2.25
N GLY A 145 -5.95 -36.07 1.12
CA GLY A 145 -7.33 -36.23 0.66
C GLY A 145 -8.34 -35.34 1.38
N HIS A 146 -7.88 -34.39 2.20
CA HIS A 146 -8.74 -33.45 2.92
C HIS A 146 -9.25 -32.32 1.99
N GLU A 147 -10.27 -32.62 1.17
CA GLU A 147 -10.89 -31.62 0.29
C GLU A 147 -11.37 -30.35 1.01
N PRO A 148 -11.98 -30.42 2.22
CA PRO A 148 -12.38 -29.22 2.97
C PRO A 148 -11.21 -28.28 3.29
N LEU A 149 -10.00 -28.83 3.50
CA LEU A 149 -8.81 -28.04 3.75
C LEU A 149 -8.36 -27.27 2.50
N ALA A 150 -8.42 -27.91 1.32
CA ALA A 150 -8.06 -27.26 0.06
C ALA A 150 -9.01 -26.10 -0.27
N ASP A 151 -10.32 -26.30 -0.08
CA ASP A 151 -11.33 -25.28 -0.28
C ASP A 151 -11.19 -24.14 0.75
N PHE A 152 -10.88 -24.46 2.01
CA PHE A 152 -10.57 -23.46 3.04
C PHE A 152 -9.37 -22.59 2.66
N LEU A 153 -8.27 -23.18 2.16
CA LEU A 153 -7.09 -22.44 1.72
C LEU A 153 -7.39 -21.52 0.52
N LEU A 154 -8.23 -21.95 -0.42
CA LEU A 154 -8.68 -21.10 -1.52
C LEU A 154 -9.49 -19.90 -1.02
N LEU A 155 -10.37 -20.10 -0.03
CA LEU A 155 -11.13 -19.02 0.59
C LEU A 155 -10.23 -18.04 1.35
N ILE A 156 -9.21 -18.54 2.06
CA ILE A 156 -8.19 -17.69 2.67
C ILE A 156 -7.46 -16.86 1.61
N ALA A 157 -7.02 -17.47 0.51
CA ALA A 157 -6.33 -16.74 -0.55
C ALA A 157 -7.19 -15.62 -1.12
N ARG A 158 -8.49 -15.86 -1.31
CA ARG A 158 -9.48 -14.85 -1.73
C ARG A 158 -9.58 -13.70 -0.72
N ASP A 159 -9.74 -14.03 0.56
CA ASP A 159 -9.95 -13.02 1.61
C ASP A 159 -8.70 -12.17 1.83
N ILE A 160 -7.52 -12.79 1.80
CA ILE A 160 -6.23 -12.08 1.81
C ILE A 160 -6.13 -11.17 0.58
N HIS A 161 -6.45 -11.65 -0.62
CA HIS A 161 -6.42 -10.83 -1.84
C HIS A 161 -7.31 -9.60 -1.70
N LEU A 162 -8.54 -9.76 -1.20
CA LEU A 162 -9.47 -8.65 -0.96
C LEU A 162 -8.94 -7.65 0.07
N ILE A 163 -8.48 -8.12 1.23
CA ILE A 163 -7.98 -7.24 2.30
C ILE A 163 -6.79 -6.43 1.78
N PHE A 164 -5.82 -7.07 1.14
CA PHE A 164 -4.68 -6.37 0.57
C PHE A 164 -5.06 -5.48 -0.62
N ALA A 165 -6.07 -5.82 -1.42
CA ALA A 165 -6.58 -4.92 -2.44
C ALA A 165 -7.16 -3.63 -1.83
N LEU A 166 -7.85 -3.71 -0.69
CA LEU A 166 -8.39 -2.53 -0.01
C LEU A 166 -7.30 -1.71 0.70
N THR A 167 -6.35 -2.34 1.37
CA THR A 167 -5.22 -1.62 1.98
C THR A 167 -4.34 -0.98 0.90
N PHE A 168 -4.12 -1.66 -0.22
CA PHE A 168 -3.40 -1.11 -1.35
C PHE A 168 -4.13 0.08 -1.98
N LEU A 169 -5.48 0.08 -2.00
CA LEU A 169 -6.25 1.21 -2.49
C LEU A 169 -6.03 2.44 -1.60
N MET A 170 -5.95 2.22 -0.28
CA MET A 170 -5.55 3.25 0.68
C MET A 170 -4.13 3.74 0.41
N GLY A 171 -3.17 2.83 0.23
CA GLY A 171 -1.79 3.16 -0.11
C GLY A 171 -1.67 4.02 -1.37
N ILE A 172 -2.35 3.63 -2.45
CA ILE A 172 -2.37 4.40 -3.71
C ILE A 172 -3.06 5.76 -3.54
N ALA A 173 -4.16 5.86 -2.79
CA ALA A 173 -4.81 7.13 -2.53
C ALA A 173 -3.89 8.10 -1.76
N PHE A 174 -3.16 7.61 -0.76
CA PHE A 174 -2.17 8.41 -0.04
C PHE A 174 -0.98 8.78 -0.92
N HIS A 175 -0.49 7.86 -1.75
CA HIS A 175 0.58 8.13 -2.72
C HIS A 175 0.18 9.26 -3.69
N LEU A 176 -1.03 9.18 -4.27
CA LEU A 176 -1.54 10.21 -5.18
C LEU A 176 -1.73 11.55 -4.45
N TYR A 177 -2.23 11.54 -3.21
CA TYR A 177 -2.37 12.74 -2.40
C TYR A 177 -1.01 13.39 -2.07
N ILE A 178 -0.03 12.60 -1.64
CA ILE A 178 1.31 13.09 -1.31
C ILE A 178 1.96 13.68 -2.56
N ALA A 179 1.99 12.93 -3.66
CA ALA A 179 2.65 13.35 -4.88
C ALA A 179 1.99 14.56 -5.55
N ASN A 180 0.66 14.57 -5.68
CA ASN A 180 -0.07 15.54 -6.51
C ASN A 180 -0.76 16.68 -5.74
N VAL A 181 -0.84 16.60 -4.41
CA VAL A 181 -1.49 17.66 -3.61
C VAL A 181 -0.51 18.25 -2.60
N LYS A 182 0.19 17.41 -1.86
CA LYS A 182 1.09 17.85 -0.78
C LYS A 182 2.45 18.33 -1.32
N GLU A 183 3.04 17.59 -2.26
CA GLU A 183 4.37 17.91 -2.81
C GLU A 183 4.30 18.89 -3.99
N LYS A 184 3.29 18.76 -4.85
CA LYS A 184 3.06 19.68 -5.97
C LYS A 184 1.61 19.65 -6.42
N TYR A 185 0.89 20.74 -6.15
CA TYR A 185 -0.51 20.94 -6.55
C TYR A 185 -0.63 21.61 -7.92
N PRO A 186 -1.64 21.27 -8.76
CA PRO A 186 -2.64 20.20 -8.60
C PRO A 186 -2.18 18.83 -9.09
N PHE A 187 -1.01 18.76 -9.73
CA PHE A 187 -0.48 17.57 -10.35
C PHE A 187 1.04 17.64 -10.41
N ASN A 188 1.69 16.50 -10.19
CA ASN A 188 3.13 16.38 -10.29
C ASN A 188 3.55 15.67 -11.58
N GLU A 189 3.97 16.46 -12.56
CA GLU A 189 4.40 15.98 -13.87
C GLU A 189 5.82 15.39 -13.90
N THR A 190 6.60 15.51 -12.82
CA THR A 190 8.03 15.11 -12.83
C THR A 190 8.25 13.62 -13.03
N MET A 191 7.26 12.80 -12.70
CA MET A 191 7.30 11.36 -13.03
C MET A 191 7.21 11.07 -14.53
N PHE A 192 6.67 12.02 -15.31
CA PHE A 192 6.54 11.96 -16.76
C PHE A 192 7.68 12.70 -17.47
N SER A 193 8.02 13.93 -17.05
CA SER A 193 9.13 14.70 -17.66
C SER A 193 10.50 14.14 -17.31
N GLY A 194 10.66 13.59 -16.09
CA GLY A 194 11.94 13.12 -15.57
C GLY A 194 12.87 14.22 -15.06
N ASP A 195 12.42 15.49 -15.08
CA ASP A 195 13.17 16.66 -14.61
C ASP A 195 12.50 17.32 -13.40
N VAL A 196 13.24 18.20 -12.72
CA VAL A 196 12.73 19.04 -11.64
C VAL A 196 13.52 20.35 -11.58
N SER A 197 12.85 21.47 -11.26
CA SER A 197 13.54 22.76 -11.11
C SER A 197 14.46 22.78 -9.89
N ALA A 198 15.51 23.58 -9.94
CA ALA A 198 16.50 23.71 -8.87
C ALA A 198 15.88 24.25 -7.58
N GLU A 199 14.93 25.19 -7.68
CA GLU A 199 14.22 25.77 -6.54
C GLU A 199 13.33 24.74 -5.85
N ARG A 200 12.59 23.94 -6.65
CA ARG A 200 11.76 22.86 -6.11
C ARG A 200 12.61 21.80 -5.43
N ALA A 201 13.75 21.46 -6.04
CA ALA A 201 14.70 20.53 -5.45
C ALA A 201 15.27 21.05 -4.12
N ALA A 202 15.65 22.33 -4.06
CA ALA A 202 16.13 22.98 -2.84
C ALA A 202 15.08 23.00 -1.72
N HIS A 203 13.80 23.17 -2.07
CA HIS A 203 12.70 23.18 -1.10
C HIS A 203 12.36 21.79 -0.53
N HIS A 204 12.20 20.78 -1.40
CA HIS A 204 11.72 19.45 -0.98
C HIS A 204 12.85 18.48 -0.59
N TRP A 205 14.01 18.58 -1.23
CA TRP A 205 15.14 17.68 -1.05
C TRP A 205 16.47 18.46 -0.89
N PRO A 206 16.60 19.31 0.15
CA PRO A 206 17.74 20.22 0.30
C PRO A 206 19.09 19.50 0.38
N ALA A 207 19.15 18.33 1.00
CA ALA A 207 20.39 17.56 1.08
C ALA A 207 20.81 17.01 -0.30
N TRP A 208 19.85 16.54 -1.08
CA TRP A 208 20.09 16.08 -2.46
C TRP A 208 20.47 17.24 -3.38
N ALA A 209 19.76 18.36 -3.28
CA ALA A 209 20.00 19.55 -4.09
C ALA A 209 21.40 20.11 -3.84
N ARG A 210 21.88 20.19 -2.59
CA ARG A 210 23.26 20.61 -2.28
C ARG A 210 24.30 19.67 -2.90
N LYS A 211 24.09 18.35 -2.83
CA LYS A 211 25.00 17.36 -3.45
C LYS A 211 25.08 17.52 -4.97
N LYS A 212 24.03 18.02 -5.61
CA LYS A 212 23.94 18.15 -7.08
C LYS A 212 24.30 19.53 -7.62
N LEU A 213 23.96 20.59 -6.89
CA LEU A 213 24.07 21.97 -7.34
C LEU A 213 25.20 22.75 -6.62
N GLY A 214 25.68 22.24 -5.48
CA GLY A 214 26.58 22.98 -4.60
C GLY A 214 25.81 24.04 -3.81
N GLU A 215 25.68 25.23 -4.38
CA GLU A 215 24.89 26.32 -3.78
C GLU A 215 23.40 26.14 -4.09
N LEU A 216 22.57 26.30 -3.06
CA LEU A 216 21.12 26.22 -3.23
C LEU A 216 20.59 27.57 -3.74
N PRO A 217 19.80 27.59 -4.82
CA PRO A 217 19.06 28.79 -5.18
C PRO A 217 18.10 29.16 -4.05
N GLY A 218 17.79 30.45 -3.93
CA GLY A 218 16.71 30.89 -3.04
C GLY A 218 15.43 30.15 -3.40
N HIS A 219 14.85 29.46 -2.43
CA HIS A 219 13.59 28.75 -2.67
C HIS A 219 12.41 29.71 -2.53
N VAL A 220 11.44 29.59 -3.42
CA VAL A 220 10.08 30.05 -3.15
C VAL A 220 9.31 28.84 -2.68
N GLU A 221 8.54 28.98 -1.59
CA GLU A 221 7.68 27.90 -1.11
C GLU A 221 6.77 27.47 -2.27
N THR A 222 6.82 26.19 -2.64
CA THR A 222 5.96 25.67 -3.71
C THR A 222 4.51 25.90 -3.31
N ALA A 223 3.71 26.45 -4.22
CA ALA A 223 2.28 26.68 -3.97
C ALA A 223 1.63 25.40 -3.43
N ALA A 224 1.26 25.42 -2.15
CA ALA A 224 0.61 24.33 -1.46
C ALA A 224 -0.78 24.77 -1.02
N PRO A 225 -1.78 23.88 -1.03
CA PRO A 225 -3.08 24.17 -0.47
C PRO A 225 -2.95 24.60 1.00
N ALA A 226 -3.88 25.44 1.47
CA ALA A 226 -3.89 25.88 2.86
C ALA A 226 -3.83 24.70 3.85
N LYS A 227 -3.15 24.87 4.99
CA LYS A 227 -3.01 23.82 6.02
C LYS A 227 -4.35 23.21 6.44
N LYS A 228 -5.42 24.01 6.49
CA LYS A 228 -6.80 23.56 6.77
C LYS A 228 -7.34 22.63 5.69
N THR A 229 -7.11 22.95 4.41
CA THR A 229 -7.49 22.09 3.28
C THR A 229 -6.74 20.77 3.32
N LEU A 230 -5.42 20.79 3.55
CA LEU A 230 -4.62 19.57 3.66
C LEU A 230 -5.09 18.68 4.84
N ALA A 231 -5.38 19.28 5.99
CA ALA A 231 -5.92 18.56 7.15
C ALA A 231 -7.31 17.99 6.87
N GLY A 232 -8.20 18.76 6.22
CA GLY A 232 -9.54 18.33 5.84
C GLY A 232 -9.52 17.14 4.87
N VAL A 233 -8.71 17.22 3.80
CA VAL A 233 -8.54 16.11 2.84
C VAL A 233 -7.95 14.87 3.53
N THR A 234 -6.94 15.03 4.38
CA THR A 234 -6.34 13.92 5.13
C THR A 234 -7.38 13.24 6.02
N PHE A 235 -8.17 14.02 6.77
CA PHE A 235 -9.23 13.48 7.63
C PHE A 235 -10.31 12.79 6.81
N ALA A 236 -10.73 13.35 5.67
CA ALA A 236 -11.71 12.75 4.78
C ALA A 236 -11.23 11.42 4.21
N LEU A 237 -9.95 11.33 3.77
CA LEU A 237 -9.36 10.07 3.30
C LEU A 237 -9.31 9.03 4.41
N LEU A 238 -8.83 9.40 5.61
CA LEU A 238 -8.78 8.49 6.76
C LEU A 238 -10.16 7.98 7.15
N LEU A 239 -11.16 8.87 7.20
CA LEU A 239 -12.53 8.49 7.53
C LEU A 239 -13.13 7.58 6.46
N PHE A 240 -12.94 7.90 5.18
CA PHE A 240 -13.39 7.07 4.07
C PHE A 240 -12.82 5.66 4.15
N PHE A 241 -11.50 5.52 4.29
CA PHE A 241 -10.87 4.21 4.39
C PHE A 241 -11.20 3.48 5.69
N ALA A 242 -11.33 4.19 6.81
CA ALA A 242 -11.79 3.59 8.07
C ALA A 242 -13.18 2.99 7.92
N VAL A 243 -14.12 3.70 7.29
CA VAL A 243 -15.48 3.20 7.02
C VAL A 243 -15.43 2.03 6.05
N VAL A 244 -14.74 2.14 4.91
CA VAL A 244 -14.70 1.09 3.88
C VAL A 244 -14.04 -0.19 4.39
N VAL A 245 -12.88 -0.08 5.05
CA VAL A 245 -12.16 -1.24 5.61
C VAL A 245 -12.98 -1.87 6.72
N THR A 246 -13.52 -1.07 7.65
CA THR A 246 -14.36 -1.60 8.73
C THR A 246 -15.60 -2.29 8.18
N ALA A 247 -16.34 -1.65 7.28
CA ALA A 247 -17.53 -2.24 6.66
C ALA A 247 -17.20 -3.55 5.93
N THR A 248 -16.07 -3.62 5.24
CA THR A 248 -15.64 -4.85 4.55
C THR A 248 -15.22 -5.94 5.53
N LEU A 249 -14.50 -5.60 6.60
CA LEU A 249 -14.15 -6.56 7.65
C LEU A 249 -15.40 -7.09 8.37
N PHE A 250 -16.35 -6.22 8.70
CA PHE A 250 -17.63 -6.64 9.25
C PHE A 250 -18.38 -7.53 8.26
N ALA A 251 -18.47 -7.16 6.98
CA ALA A 251 -19.06 -8.01 5.97
C ALA A 251 -18.34 -9.35 5.88
N ALA A 252 -17.01 -9.40 5.91
CA ALA A 252 -16.25 -10.65 5.83
C ALA A 252 -16.43 -11.54 7.08
N VAL A 253 -16.43 -10.95 8.28
CA VAL A 253 -16.55 -11.67 9.57
C VAL A 253 -17.98 -12.15 9.82
N PHE A 254 -18.98 -11.32 9.52
CA PHE A 254 -20.40 -11.62 9.76
C PHE A 254 -21.11 -12.22 8.55
N SER A 255 -20.44 -12.31 7.40
CA SER A 255 -20.99 -12.99 6.24
C SER A 255 -21.21 -14.48 6.57
N PRO A 256 -22.37 -15.05 6.22
CA PRO A 256 -22.65 -16.48 6.35
C PRO A 256 -21.89 -17.31 5.30
N LEU A 257 -20.67 -16.91 4.93
CA LEU A 257 -19.87 -17.58 3.92
C LEU A 257 -19.59 -19.04 4.32
N PRO A 258 -19.40 -19.93 3.32
CA PRO A 258 -19.08 -21.34 3.53
C PRO A 258 -17.84 -21.58 4.40
N THR A 259 -16.98 -20.57 4.57
CA THR A 259 -15.81 -20.61 5.44
C THR A 259 -16.15 -21.07 6.84
N ARG A 260 -17.32 -20.74 7.40
CA ARG A 260 -17.71 -21.25 8.72
C ARG A 260 -17.89 -22.77 8.71
N ASP A 261 -18.55 -23.30 7.69
CA ASP A 261 -18.78 -24.74 7.56
C ASP A 261 -17.46 -25.48 7.29
N TYR A 262 -16.56 -24.89 6.49
CA TYR A 262 -15.20 -25.42 6.29
C TYR A 262 -14.34 -25.32 7.55
N LEU A 263 -14.40 -24.21 8.30
CA LEU A 263 -13.66 -24.02 9.57
C LEU A 263 -14.09 -25.05 10.62
N VAL A 264 -15.39 -25.36 10.68
CA VAL A 264 -15.93 -26.40 11.56
C VAL A 264 -15.56 -27.80 11.05
N ALA A 265 -15.37 -27.96 9.74
CA ALA A 265 -14.91 -29.21 9.11
C ALA A 265 -13.38 -29.43 9.19
N VAL A 266 -12.57 -28.39 9.44
CA VAL A 266 -11.15 -28.55 9.76
C VAL A 266 -11.05 -29.12 11.18
N SER A 267 -10.84 -30.43 11.29
CA SER A 267 -10.65 -31.09 12.58
C SER A 267 -9.32 -30.67 13.20
N GLY A 268 -9.35 -29.68 14.10
CA GLY A 268 -8.20 -29.27 14.90
C GLY A 268 -8.33 -27.84 15.40
N ASP A 269 -8.08 -27.64 16.69
CA ASP A 269 -8.05 -26.32 17.33
C ASP A 269 -6.71 -25.62 17.04
N VAL A 270 -6.41 -25.40 15.76
CA VAL A 270 -5.11 -24.91 15.27
C VAL A 270 -4.85 -23.45 15.69
N LEU A 271 -5.92 -22.70 15.97
CA LEU A 271 -5.85 -21.27 16.29
C LEU A 271 -5.82 -20.96 17.79
N THR A 272 -6.36 -21.81 18.67
CA THR A 272 -6.46 -21.49 20.10
C THR A 272 -5.53 -22.28 21.01
N GLN A 273 -4.80 -23.27 20.47
CA GLN A 273 -3.89 -24.11 21.26
C GLN A 273 -2.45 -24.10 20.73
N GLY A 274 -1.48 -24.22 21.65
CA GLY A 274 -0.05 -24.33 21.34
C GLY A 274 0.66 -23.00 21.02
N VAL A 275 1.90 -23.10 20.52
CA VAL A 275 2.77 -21.95 20.23
C VAL A 275 2.13 -20.99 19.22
N THR A 276 1.43 -21.53 18.23
CA THR A 276 0.71 -20.74 17.20
C THR A 276 -0.37 -19.85 17.80
N GLY A 277 -1.14 -20.36 18.77
CA GLY A 277 -2.16 -19.57 19.47
C GLY A 277 -1.56 -18.44 20.33
N VAL A 278 -0.43 -18.69 20.99
CA VAL A 278 0.29 -17.66 21.77
C VAL A 278 0.85 -16.57 20.85
N VAL A 279 1.48 -16.96 19.74
CA VAL A 279 2.01 -16.01 18.73
C VAL A 279 0.87 -15.19 18.14
N TYR A 280 -0.27 -15.81 17.82
CA TYR A 280 -1.45 -15.12 17.31
C TYR A 280 -2.01 -14.12 18.34
N PHE A 281 -2.18 -14.53 19.60
CA PHE A 281 -2.66 -13.65 20.67
C PHE A 281 -1.73 -12.45 20.88
N LEU A 282 -0.41 -12.67 21.00
CA LEU A 282 0.55 -11.59 21.20
C LEU A 282 0.63 -10.67 19.98
N GLY A 283 0.64 -11.23 18.76
CA GLY A 283 0.64 -10.48 17.52
C GLY A 283 -0.59 -9.60 17.36
N LEU A 284 -1.78 -10.14 17.64
CA LEU A 284 -3.05 -9.40 17.57
C LEU A 284 -3.09 -8.25 18.59
N ASN A 285 -2.70 -8.51 19.85
CA ASN A 285 -2.65 -7.45 20.88
C ASN A 285 -1.62 -6.37 20.55
N ALA A 286 -0.44 -6.74 20.03
CA ALA A 286 0.56 -5.78 19.58
C ALA A 286 0.05 -4.92 18.41
N ALA A 287 -0.65 -5.52 17.44
CA ALA A 287 -1.28 -4.80 16.34
C ALA A 287 -2.34 -3.81 16.84
N VAL A 288 -3.20 -4.23 17.79
CA VAL A 288 -4.20 -3.35 18.41
C VAL A 288 -3.55 -2.16 19.12
N LEU A 289 -2.52 -2.40 19.93
CA LEU A 289 -1.78 -1.32 20.60
C LEU A 289 -1.12 -0.36 19.61
N MET A 290 -0.58 -0.87 18.50
CA MET A 290 -0.01 -0.05 17.44
C MET A 290 -1.06 0.84 16.76
N VAL A 291 -2.26 0.30 16.49
CA VAL A 291 -3.38 1.05 15.92
C VAL A 291 -3.85 2.14 16.89
N ILE A 292 -4.03 1.83 18.17
CA ILE A 292 -4.43 2.81 19.19
C ILE A 292 -3.37 3.91 19.33
N GLY A 293 -2.10 3.54 19.50
CA GLY A 293 -0.99 4.49 19.64
C GLY A 293 -0.80 5.36 18.41
N GLY A 294 -0.88 4.77 17.21
CA GLY A 294 -0.82 5.50 15.94
C GLY A 294 -1.97 6.49 15.78
N SER A 295 -3.19 6.07 16.11
CA SER A 295 -4.38 6.94 16.05
C SER A 295 -4.27 8.12 17.02
N ALA A 296 -3.83 7.88 18.26
CA ALA A 296 -3.60 8.93 19.24
C ALA A 296 -2.52 9.93 18.77
N ALA A 297 -1.42 9.45 18.18
CA ALA A 297 -0.36 10.29 17.64
C ALA A 297 -0.84 11.15 16.45
N ILE A 298 -1.66 10.59 15.56
CA ILE A 298 -2.27 11.32 14.43
C ILE A 298 -3.18 12.43 14.95
N ILE A 299 -4.10 12.10 15.87
CA ILE A 299 -5.03 13.07 16.48
C ILE A 299 -4.26 14.20 17.16
N TYR A 300 -3.23 13.87 17.94
CA TYR A 300 -2.36 14.85 18.59
C TYR A 300 -1.66 15.78 17.57
N GLY A 301 -1.08 15.21 16.52
CA GLY A 301 -0.39 15.97 15.48
C GLY A 301 -1.33 16.90 14.69
N ILE A 302 -2.55 16.44 14.38
CA ILE A 302 -3.59 17.28 13.76
C ILE A 302 -3.99 18.42 14.70
N SER A 303 -4.22 18.13 15.98
CA SER A 303 -4.61 19.14 16.98
C SER A 303 -3.57 20.26 17.08
N LYS A 304 -2.28 19.93 17.17
CA LYS A 304 -1.20 20.92 17.21
C LYS A 304 -1.11 21.77 15.93
N ARG A 305 -1.28 21.16 14.75
CA ARG A 305 -1.29 21.89 13.46
C ARG A 305 -2.44 22.88 13.37
N LEU A 306 -3.61 22.52 13.88
CA LEU A 306 -4.76 23.41 13.91
C LEU A 306 -4.60 24.58 14.88
N ARG A 307 -3.79 24.40 15.93
CA ARG A 307 -3.47 25.45 16.93
C ARG A 307 -2.36 26.41 16.53
N GLY A 308 -1.72 26.22 15.36
CA GLY A 308 -0.62 27.07 14.91
C GLY A 308 0.70 26.84 15.67
N GLU A 309 0.81 25.76 16.46
CA GLU A 309 1.98 25.48 17.31
C GLU A 309 3.26 25.09 16.51
N TYR A 310 3.20 25.11 15.17
CA TYR A 310 4.33 24.82 14.28
C TYR A 310 4.67 25.99 13.33
N ASP A 311 4.15 27.19 13.59
CA ASP A 311 4.50 28.40 12.83
C ASP A 311 5.77 29.06 13.42
N VAL A 312 6.88 28.32 13.42
CA VAL A 312 8.23 28.82 13.78
C VAL A 312 9.18 28.59 12.61
#